data_AF-A0A947L1G2-F1
#
_entry.id   AF-A0A947L1G2-F1
#
_cell.length_a   1.000
_cell.length_b   1.000
_cell.length_c   1.000
_cell.angle_alpha   90.00
_cell.angle_beta   90.00
_cell.angle_gamma   90.00
#
_symmetry.space_group_name_H-M   'P 1'
#
loop_
_entity.id
_entity.type
_entity.pdbx_description
1 polymer ?
#
loop_
_entity_poly.entity_id
_entity_poly.type
_entity_poly.pdbx_seq_one_letter_code
_entity_poly.pdbx_strand_id
1 'polypeptide(L)'
;MTDSNRTSASTGYAANVEHGTPVGHPTPAGEPPNSEQPDLFPGARPPVAPASGDAALLQAVGRLILAWGHLERTTADKVSAMRESFGDVRTVGGRTRPTIQKLLAELRALVAMRDRHDQDALAVIATIDGTLQRTAQFRQLIIDGAQRATGKILDCRDIKNCPIEIGLREIEREATSLDRICAQIVEL
;
A
#
# COMPACT_ATOMS: atom_id res chain seq x y z
N MET A 1 28.37 37.85 24.01
CA MET A 1 29.09 37.64 25.28
C MET A 1 28.07 37.95 26.37
N THR A 2 27.59 37.06 27.23
CA THR A 2 27.98 35.70 27.59
C THR A 2 26.78 35.07 28.31
N ASP A 3 26.56 33.80 28.00
CA ASP A 3 25.88 32.69 28.68
C ASP A 3 25.07 32.94 29.96
N SER A 4 23.82 32.45 29.93
CA SER A 4 23.11 31.95 31.12
C SER A 4 22.93 30.45 30.98
N ASN A 5 23.89 29.72 31.53
CA ASN A 5 23.89 28.26 31.63
C ASN A 5 23.91 27.92 33.13
N ARG A 6 22.84 27.28 33.64
CA ARG A 6 22.87 26.49 34.88
C ARG A 6 21.65 25.59 34.96
N THR A 7 21.73 24.48 34.23
CA THR A 7 20.96 23.27 34.48
C THR A 7 21.56 22.58 35.69
N SER A 8 20.82 22.52 36.81
CA SER A 8 21.22 21.74 37.97
C SER A 8 20.99 20.25 37.70
N ALA A 9 22.08 19.51 37.59
CA ALA A 9 22.10 18.07 37.77
C ALA A 9 22.05 17.76 39.27
N SER A 10 21.18 16.85 39.69
CA SER A 10 21.28 16.19 40.98
C SER A 10 21.43 14.69 40.74
N THR A 11 22.63 14.22 41.02
CA THR A 11 23.06 12.83 41.10
C THR A 11 22.64 12.23 42.44
N GLY A 12 22.11 11.01 42.41
CA GLY A 12 21.83 10.23 43.62
C GLY A 12 21.70 8.74 43.32
N TYR A 13 22.83 8.04 43.25
CA TYR A 13 22.96 6.61 43.62
C TYR A 13 23.51 6.58 45.06
N ALA A 14 23.29 5.62 45.96
CA ALA A 14 22.50 4.40 46.06
C ALA A 14 22.31 4.12 47.56
N ALA A 15 21.26 3.41 47.99
CA ALA A 15 21.25 2.77 49.31
C ALA A 15 20.40 1.49 49.34
N ASN A 16 21.11 0.39 49.61
CA ASN A 16 20.74 -0.81 50.35
C ASN A 16 19.50 -1.63 49.93
N VAL A 17 19.81 -2.81 49.40
CA VAL A 17 18.98 -4.01 49.45
C VAL A 17 18.91 -4.47 50.91
N GLU A 18 17.73 -4.47 51.50
CA GLU A 18 17.43 -5.27 52.68
C GLU A 18 16.08 -5.97 52.53
N HIS A 19 16.07 -7.26 52.86
CA HIS A 19 14.99 -8.20 52.68
C HIS A 19 13.72 -7.80 53.43
N GLY A 20 12.63 -7.62 52.69
CA GLY A 20 11.28 -7.58 53.25
C GLY A 20 10.28 -7.76 52.11
N THR A 21 9.69 -8.95 52.02
CA THR A 21 8.62 -9.27 51.07
C THR A 21 7.46 -8.28 51.29
N PRO A 22 7.08 -7.43 50.32
CA PRO A 22 5.81 -6.74 50.41
C PRO A 22 4.74 -7.77 50.07
N VAL A 23 3.91 -8.10 51.05
CA VAL A 23 2.67 -8.84 50.86
C VAL A 23 1.85 -8.04 49.85
N GLY A 24 1.87 -8.49 48.59
CA GLY A 24 1.04 -7.95 47.54
C GLY A 24 -0.42 -8.17 47.93
N HIS A 25 -1.14 -7.08 48.19
CA HIS A 25 -2.59 -7.11 48.13
C HIS A 25 -2.99 -7.76 46.79
N PRO A 26 -3.87 -8.78 46.77
CA PRO A 26 -4.41 -9.26 45.51
C PRO A 26 -5.19 -8.10 44.89
N THR A 27 -4.67 -7.54 43.79
CA THR A 27 -5.48 -6.72 42.89
C THR A 27 -6.66 -7.60 42.47
N PRO A 28 -7.92 -7.22 42.75
CA PRO A 28 -9.05 -7.93 42.17
C PRO A 28 -8.84 -7.87 40.66
N ALA A 29 -8.86 -9.01 39.98
CA ALA A 29 -8.95 -9.03 38.54
C ALA A 29 -10.20 -8.21 38.19
N GLY A 30 -9.98 -6.99 37.68
CA GLY A 30 -11.06 -6.11 37.28
C GLY A 30 -11.96 -6.88 36.35
N GLU A 31 -13.25 -6.91 36.67
CA GLU A 31 -14.28 -7.40 35.77
C GLU A 31 -14.03 -6.81 34.37
N PRO A 32 -14.28 -7.60 33.30
CA PRO A 32 -14.20 -7.04 31.96
C PRO A 32 -15.03 -5.75 31.94
N PRO A 33 -14.50 -4.64 31.38
CA PRO A 33 -15.20 -3.37 31.42
C PRO A 33 -16.61 -3.59 30.90
N ASN A 34 -17.59 -3.25 31.75
CA ASN A 34 -19.00 -3.29 31.41
C ASN A 34 -19.14 -2.64 30.03
N SER A 35 -19.77 -3.34 29.08
CA SER A 35 -19.86 -2.97 27.66
C SER A 35 -20.74 -1.74 27.41
N GLU A 36 -20.88 -0.86 28.39
CA GLU A 36 -21.58 0.42 28.32
C GLU A 36 -20.66 1.48 27.69
N GLN A 37 -20.04 1.14 26.57
CA GLN A 37 -19.49 2.16 25.70
C GLN A 37 -20.72 2.86 25.09
N PRO A 38 -20.96 4.15 25.39
CA PRO A 38 -22.14 4.84 24.89
C PRO A 38 -22.17 4.73 23.36
N ASP A 39 -23.30 4.28 22.84
CA ASP A 39 -23.50 4.10 21.41
C ASP A 39 -23.23 5.45 20.73
N LEU A 40 -22.11 5.55 20.01
CA LEU A 40 -21.57 6.82 19.53
C LEU A 40 -22.48 7.42 18.44
N PHE A 41 -23.31 6.58 17.82
CA PHE A 41 -24.28 6.94 16.79
C PHE A 41 -25.60 6.19 17.02
N PRO A 42 -26.41 6.62 18.01
CA PRO A 42 -27.64 5.91 18.35
C PRO A 42 -28.61 5.92 17.16
N GLY A 43 -29.07 4.72 16.77
CA GLY A 43 -29.94 4.53 15.59
C GLY A 43 -29.20 4.32 14.27
N ALA A 44 -27.86 4.26 14.27
CA ALA A 44 -27.11 3.83 13.10
C ALA A 44 -27.49 2.38 12.74
N ARG A 45 -27.81 2.16 11.46
CA ARG A 45 -28.11 0.81 10.97
C ARG A 45 -26.83 -0.03 11.08
N PRO A 46 -26.88 -1.22 11.69
CA PRO A 46 -25.72 -2.10 11.73
C PRO A 46 -25.30 -2.48 10.29
N PRO A 47 -24.00 -2.67 10.05
CA PRO A 47 -23.51 -3.07 8.74
C PRO A 47 -24.15 -4.40 8.34
N VAL A 48 -24.82 -4.42 7.20
CA VAL A 48 -25.37 -5.65 6.63
C VAL A 48 -24.23 -6.41 5.98
N ALA A 49 -24.10 -7.70 6.27
CA ALA A 49 -23.12 -8.54 5.62
C ALA A 49 -23.33 -8.51 4.08
N PRO A 50 -22.25 -8.40 3.29
CA PRO A 50 -22.37 -8.35 1.83
C PRO A 50 -23.06 -9.62 1.31
N ALA A 51 -23.91 -9.49 0.28
CA ALA A 51 -24.48 -10.65 -0.39
C ALA A 51 -23.36 -11.45 -1.08
N SER A 52 -23.59 -12.73 -1.39
CA SER A 52 -22.56 -13.58 -2.02
C SER A 52 -22.05 -13.01 -3.36
N GLY A 53 -22.91 -12.32 -4.12
CA GLY A 53 -22.51 -11.59 -5.32
C GLY A 53 -21.53 -10.46 -5.03
N ASP A 54 -21.79 -9.69 -3.97
CA ASP A 54 -20.95 -8.57 -3.55
C ASP A 54 -19.58 -9.07 -3.07
N ALA A 55 -19.51 -10.25 -2.46
CA ALA A 55 -18.25 -10.85 -2.01
C ALA A 55 -17.27 -11.11 -3.18
N ALA A 56 -17.76 -11.64 -4.31
CA ALA A 56 -16.92 -11.86 -5.49
C ALA A 56 -16.40 -10.53 -6.08
N LEU A 57 -17.25 -9.50 -6.08
CA LEU A 57 -16.87 -8.16 -6.52
C LEU A 57 -15.81 -7.53 -5.62
N LEU A 58 -16.00 -7.58 -4.30
CA LEU A 58 -15.03 -7.10 -3.32
C LEU A 58 -13.70 -7.88 -3.41
N GLN A 59 -13.76 -9.19 -3.66
CA GLN A 59 -12.58 -10.00 -3.90
C GLN A 59 -11.83 -9.54 -5.16
N ALA A 60 -12.53 -9.26 -6.25
CA ALA A 60 -11.90 -8.76 -7.47
C ALA A 60 -11.26 -7.38 -7.27
N VAL A 61 -11.92 -6.48 -6.53
CA VAL A 61 -11.34 -5.18 -6.13
C VAL A 61 -10.07 -5.38 -5.28
N GLY A 62 -10.13 -6.26 -4.28
CA GLY A 62 -8.96 -6.59 -3.46
C GLY A 62 -7.81 -7.15 -4.29
N ARG A 63 -8.11 -8.06 -5.24
CA ARG A 63 -7.11 -8.60 -6.18
C ARG A 63 -6.48 -7.50 -7.03
N LEU A 64 -7.27 -6.57 -7.58
CA LEU A 64 -6.73 -5.44 -8.36
C LEU A 64 -5.75 -4.59 -7.55
N ILE A 65 -6.09 -4.27 -6.29
CA ILE A 65 -5.24 -3.48 -5.40
C ILE A 65 -3.93 -4.23 -5.09
N LEU A 66 -4.02 -5.52 -4.80
CA LEU A 66 -2.85 -6.36 -4.54
C LEU A 66 -1.97 -6.55 -5.79
N ALA A 67 -2.57 -6.76 -6.96
CA ALA A 67 -1.85 -6.88 -8.23
C ALA A 67 -1.06 -5.60 -8.55
N TRP A 68 -1.63 -4.43 -8.27
CA TRP A 68 -0.90 -3.16 -8.40
C TRP A 68 0.29 -3.07 -7.43
N GLY A 69 0.10 -3.45 -6.16
CA GLY A 69 1.19 -3.49 -5.18
C GLY A 69 2.29 -4.48 -5.56
N HIS A 70 1.92 -5.62 -6.13
CA HIS A 70 2.83 -6.63 -6.65
C HIS A 70 3.61 -6.14 -7.87
N LEU A 71 2.96 -5.41 -8.79
CA LEU A 71 3.63 -4.73 -9.89
C LEU A 71 4.69 -3.76 -9.39
N GLU A 72 4.34 -2.86 -8.47
CA GLU A 72 5.31 -1.91 -7.89
C GLU A 72 6.51 -2.62 -7.25
N ARG A 73 6.26 -3.75 -6.56
CA ARG A 73 7.33 -4.55 -5.97
C ARG A 73 8.20 -5.21 -7.05
N THR A 74 7.59 -5.84 -8.04
CA THR A 74 8.26 -6.54 -9.14
C THR A 74 9.15 -5.58 -9.92
N THR A 75 8.65 -4.40 -10.27
CA THR A 75 9.45 -3.38 -10.97
C THR A 75 10.60 -2.88 -10.11
N ALA A 76 10.39 -2.70 -8.80
CA ALA A 76 11.46 -2.31 -7.89
C ALA A 76 12.56 -3.38 -7.79
N ASP A 77 12.17 -4.65 -7.63
CA ASP A 77 13.11 -5.77 -7.57
C ASP A 77 13.90 -5.89 -8.89
N LYS A 78 13.24 -5.70 -10.05
CA LYS A 78 13.91 -5.70 -11.36
C LYS A 78 14.93 -4.56 -11.50
N VAL A 79 14.55 -3.34 -11.13
CA VAL A 79 15.43 -2.16 -11.13
C VAL A 79 16.63 -2.40 -10.22
N SER A 80 16.42 -2.95 -9.02
CA SER A 80 17.51 -3.31 -8.11
C SER A 80 18.48 -4.32 -8.72
N ALA A 81 17.96 -5.42 -9.30
CA ALA A 81 18.80 -6.43 -9.95
C ALA A 81 19.62 -5.85 -11.12
N MET A 82 19.03 -4.95 -11.91
CA MET A 82 19.75 -4.28 -13.00
C MET A 82 20.80 -3.30 -12.47
N ARG A 83 20.51 -2.52 -11.42
CA ARG A 83 21.54 -1.66 -10.79
C ARG A 83 22.73 -2.45 -10.30
N GLU A 84 22.48 -3.57 -9.63
CA GLU A 84 23.53 -4.47 -9.14
C GLU A 84 24.40 -4.98 -10.30
N SER A 85 23.82 -5.30 -11.46
CA SER A 85 24.59 -5.75 -12.63
C SER A 85 25.47 -4.65 -13.25
N PHE A 86 25.12 -3.36 -13.07
CA PHE A 86 25.98 -2.22 -13.40
C PHE A 86 26.98 -1.85 -12.29
N GLY A 87 26.97 -2.56 -11.16
CA GLY A 87 27.83 -2.27 -10.01
C GLY A 87 27.34 -1.11 -9.12
N ASP A 88 26.09 -0.66 -9.28
CA ASP A 88 25.47 0.31 -8.38
C ASP A 88 24.80 -0.42 -7.19
N VAL A 89 25.47 -0.43 -6.04
CA VAL A 89 25.03 -1.12 -4.82
C VAL A 89 24.35 -0.16 -3.83
N ARG A 90 23.88 1.01 -4.28
CA ARG A 90 23.17 1.94 -3.39
C ARG A 90 21.86 1.33 -2.92
N THR A 91 21.72 1.16 -1.61
CA THR A 91 20.42 0.87 -0.99
C THR A 91 19.46 2.02 -1.29
N VAL A 92 18.23 1.71 -1.74
CA VAL A 92 17.15 2.69 -1.91
C VAL A 92 16.71 3.19 -0.53
N GLY A 93 17.52 4.08 0.05
CA GLY A 93 17.34 4.69 1.37
C GLY A 93 16.59 6.00 1.26
N GLY A 94 15.34 5.96 0.81
CA GLY A 94 14.42 7.10 0.86
C GLY A 94 13.29 6.81 1.85
N ARG A 95 12.85 7.82 2.61
CA ARG A 95 11.66 7.69 3.51
C ARG A 95 10.37 7.41 2.74
N THR A 96 10.36 7.56 1.41
CA THR A 96 9.19 7.38 0.56
C THR A 96 9.42 6.26 -0.46
N ARG A 97 8.47 5.32 -0.52
CA ARG A 97 8.44 4.27 -1.54
C ARG A 97 8.33 4.93 -2.93
N PRO A 98 9.19 4.56 -3.91
CA PRO A 98 9.10 5.12 -5.26
C PRO A 98 7.77 4.71 -5.91
N THR A 99 7.19 5.62 -6.69
CA THR A 99 5.96 5.35 -7.45
C THR A 99 6.28 4.51 -8.69
N ILE A 100 5.27 3.84 -9.25
CA ILE A 100 5.47 3.04 -10.48
C ILE A 100 6.06 3.87 -11.63
N GLN A 101 5.67 5.15 -11.77
CA GLN A 101 6.20 6.03 -12.82
C GLN A 101 7.70 6.28 -12.65
N LYS A 102 8.17 6.45 -11.41
CA LYS A 102 9.60 6.60 -11.13
C LYS A 102 10.35 5.31 -11.43
N LEU A 103 9.79 4.17 -11.03
CA LEU A 103 10.37 2.86 -11.28
C LEU A 103 10.50 2.55 -12.78
N LEU A 104 9.48 2.88 -13.58
CA LEU A 104 9.51 2.64 -15.03
C LEU A 104 10.44 3.60 -15.79
N ALA A 105 10.48 4.87 -15.38
CA ALA A 105 11.43 5.83 -15.93
C ALA A 105 12.87 5.36 -15.70
N GLU A 106 13.12 4.79 -14.52
CA GLU A 106 14.42 4.24 -14.19
C GLU A 106 14.72 2.94 -14.96
N LEU A 107 13.77 2.01 -15.01
CA LEU A 107 13.89 0.78 -15.78
C LEU A 107 14.23 1.07 -17.25
N ARG A 108 13.56 2.06 -17.86
CA ARG A 108 13.87 2.53 -19.21
C ARG A 108 15.31 3.01 -19.34
N ALA A 109 15.80 3.79 -18.37
CA ALA A 109 17.17 4.29 -18.38
C ALA A 109 18.19 3.14 -18.28
N LEU A 110 17.96 2.18 -17.40
CA LEU A 110 18.84 1.01 -17.22
C LEU A 110 18.86 0.11 -18.46
N VAL A 111 17.71 -0.13 -19.09
CA VAL A 111 17.65 -0.88 -20.37
C VAL A 111 18.42 -0.14 -21.47
N ALA A 112 18.21 1.17 -21.61
CA ALA A 112 18.94 1.97 -22.60
C ALA A 112 20.46 2.01 -22.36
N MET A 113 20.90 1.94 -21.09
CA MET A 113 22.32 1.85 -20.73
C MET A 113 22.90 0.45 -21.00
N ARG A 114 22.11 -0.62 -20.78
CA ARG A 114 22.53 -2.02 -21.00
C ARG A 114 22.83 -2.25 -22.47
N ASP A 115 21.88 -1.90 -23.31
CA ASP A 115 22.02 -1.95 -24.76
C ASP A 115 21.12 -0.89 -25.40
N ARG A 116 21.75 0.16 -25.93
CA ARG A 116 21.06 1.26 -26.59
C ARG A 116 20.30 0.83 -27.86
N HIS A 117 20.59 -0.36 -28.40
CA HIS A 117 19.93 -0.89 -29.60
C HIS A 117 18.87 -1.94 -29.29
N ASP A 118 18.59 -2.24 -28.02
CA ASP A 118 17.49 -3.09 -27.59
C ASP A 118 16.14 -2.34 -27.72
N GLN A 119 15.79 -2.03 -28.97
CA GLN A 119 14.59 -1.29 -29.33
C GLN A 119 13.32 -2.06 -28.98
N ASP A 120 13.39 -3.39 -28.97
CA ASP A 120 12.29 -4.25 -28.59
C ASP A 120 11.95 -4.10 -27.10
N ALA A 121 12.95 -4.14 -26.21
CA ALA A 121 12.73 -3.90 -24.78
C ALA A 121 12.20 -2.49 -24.50
N LEU A 122 12.72 -1.46 -25.19
CA LEU A 122 12.25 -0.09 -25.04
C LEU A 122 10.80 0.10 -25.54
N ALA A 123 10.41 -0.61 -26.61
CA ALA A 123 9.05 -0.63 -27.13
C ALA A 123 8.08 -1.35 -26.17
N VAL A 124 8.53 -2.44 -25.52
CA VAL A 124 7.78 -3.12 -24.46
C VAL A 124 7.52 -2.17 -23.29
N ILE A 125 8.54 -1.44 -22.82
CA ILE A 125 8.36 -0.46 -21.72
C ILE A 125 7.39 0.66 -22.12
N ALA A 126 7.46 1.17 -23.36
CA ALA A 126 6.51 2.17 -23.84
C ALA A 126 5.06 1.67 -23.85
N THR A 127 4.85 0.42 -24.26
CA THR A 127 3.53 -0.23 -24.26
C THR A 127 3.01 -0.41 -22.83
N ILE A 128 3.89 -0.79 -21.91
CA ILE A 128 3.59 -0.92 -20.48
C ILE A 128 3.17 0.44 -19.89
N ASP A 129 3.91 1.52 -20.14
CA ASP A 129 3.57 2.87 -19.65
C ASP A 129 2.15 3.30 -20.04
N GLY A 130 1.80 3.14 -21.32
CA GLY A 130 0.47 3.51 -21.84
C GLY A 130 -0.66 2.71 -21.20
N THR A 131 -0.43 1.41 -20.98
CA THR A 131 -1.40 0.54 -20.29
C THR A 131 -1.54 0.95 -18.83
N LEU A 132 -0.42 1.21 -18.13
CA LEU A 132 -0.43 1.56 -16.71
C LEU A 132 -1.04 2.92 -16.42
N GLN A 133 -0.92 3.90 -17.30
CA GLN A 133 -1.60 5.18 -17.12
C GLN A 133 -3.12 4.98 -17.07
N ARG A 134 -3.67 4.14 -17.95
CA ARG A 134 -5.10 3.79 -17.98
C ARG A 134 -5.50 3.02 -16.72
N THR A 135 -4.75 1.97 -16.37
CA THR A 135 -5.06 1.15 -15.19
C THR A 135 -4.92 1.95 -13.89
N ALA A 136 -4.00 2.91 -13.80
CA ALA A 136 -3.87 3.81 -12.66
C ALA A 136 -5.12 4.68 -12.45
N GLN A 137 -5.67 5.25 -13.53
CA GLN A 137 -6.91 6.02 -13.48
C GLN A 137 -8.10 5.15 -13.07
N PHE A 138 -8.20 3.95 -13.64
CA PHE A 138 -9.24 2.99 -13.30
C PHE A 138 -9.16 2.56 -11.82
N ARG A 139 -7.96 2.25 -11.34
CA ARG A 139 -7.71 1.95 -9.92
C ARG A 139 -8.09 3.12 -9.02
N GLN A 140 -7.75 4.35 -9.40
CA GLN A 140 -8.07 5.54 -8.60
C GLN A 140 -9.59 5.76 -8.52
N LEU A 141 -10.30 5.58 -9.63
CA LEU A 141 -11.77 5.63 -9.66
C LEU A 141 -12.40 4.61 -8.70
N ILE A 142 -11.83 3.40 -8.63
CA ILE A 142 -12.31 2.37 -7.69
C ILE A 142 -12.01 2.76 -6.24
N ILE A 143 -10.80 3.23 -5.94
CA ILE A 143 -10.38 3.52 -4.56
C ILE A 143 -11.12 4.73 -3.99
N ASP A 144 -11.18 5.82 -4.75
CA ASP A 144 -11.77 7.08 -4.25
C ASP A 144 -13.27 7.15 -4.53
N GLY A 145 -13.72 6.50 -5.60
CA GLY A 145 -15.06 6.67 -6.13
C GLY A 145 -16.07 5.63 -5.68
N ALA A 146 -15.65 4.45 -5.20
CA ALA A 146 -16.57 3.37 -4.84
C ALA A 146 -17.61 3.81 -3.79
N GLN A 147 -18.89 3.62 -4.12
CA GLN A 147 -20.03 3.93 -3.26
C GLN A 147 -20.71 2.67 -2.75
N ARG A 148 -20.88 1.68 -3.63
CA ARG A 148 -21.64 0.45 -3.32
C ARG A 148 -21.26 -0.69 -4.25
N ALA A 149 -21.19 -1.89 -3.70
CA ALA A 149 -21.16 -3.14 -4.45
C ALA A 149 -22.58 -3.71 -4.54
N THR A 150 -23.07 -3.99 -5.75
CA THR A 150 -24.38 -4.61 -5.97
C THR A 150 -24.25 -5.75 -6.98
N GLY A 151 -24.22 -6.99 -6.49
CA GLY A 151 -24.04 -8.17 -7.32
C GLY A 151 -22.71 -8.13 -8.07
N LYS A 152 -22.76 -7.90 -9.40
CA LYS A 152 -21.56 -7.87 -10.26
C LYS A 152 -21.18 -6.45 -10.71
N ILE A 153 -21.79 -5.42 -10.12
CA ILE A 153 -21.57 -4.02 -10.49
C ILE A 153 -21.06 -3.25 -9.27
N LEU A 154 -19.98 -2.49 -9.47
CA LEU A 154 -19.48 -1.51 -8.53
C LEU A 154 -19.96 -0.13 -8.96
N ASP A 155 -20.78 0.49 -8.11
CA ASP A 155 -21.23 1.86 -8.29
C ASP A 155 -20.10 2.80 -7.81
N CYS A 156 -19.59 3.63 -8.72
CA CYS A 156 -18.55 4.61 -8.47
C CYS A 156 -19.00 6.05 -8.78
N ARG A 157 -18.28 7.02 -8.23
CA ARG A 157 -18.33 8.43 -8.63
C ARG A 157 -16.97 8.86 -9.14
N ASP A 158 -16.93 9.51 -10.30
CA ASP A 158 -15.70 10.11 -10.80
C ASP A 158 -15.38 11.45 -10.11
N ILE A 159 -14.30 12.10 -10.55
CA ILE A 159 -13.86 13.40 -10.02
C ILE A 159 -14.88 14.54 -10.26
N LYS A 160 -15.79 14.37 -11.22
CA LYS A 160 -16.88 15.31 -11.51
C LYS A 160 -18.17 14.92 -10.80
N ASN A 161 -18.12 13.92 -9.92
CA ASN A 161 -19.25 13.33 -9.23
C ASN A 161 -20.29 12.71 -10.19
N CYS A 162 -19.89 12.35 -11.40
CA CYS A 162 -20.72 11.61 -12.34
C CYS A 162 -20.79 10.12 -11.92
N PRO A 163 -21.98 9.49 -11.98
CA PRO A 163 -22.10 8.07 -11.68
C PRO A 163 -21.43 7.23 -12.77
N ILE A 164 -20.62 6.26 -12.34
CA ILE A 164 -19.98 5.26 -13.21
C ILE A 164 -20.26 3.89 -12.65
N GLU A 165 -20.73 2.98 -13.50
CA GLU A 165 -20.89 1.57 -13.16
C GLU A 165 -19.72 0.77 -13.71
N ILE A 166 -19.06 -0.03 -12.87
CA ILE A 166 -17.93 -0.87 -13.26
C ILE A 166 -18.31 -2.34 -13.05
N GLY A 167 -18.26 -3.14 -14.11
CA GLY A 167 -18.56 -4.57 -14.02
C GLY A 167 -17.42 -5.40 -13.40
N LEU A 168 -17.77 -6.47 -12.70
CA LEU A 168 -16.82 -7.47 -12.15
C LEU A 168 -15.76 -7.91 -13.17
N ARG A 169 -16.18 -8.22 -14.40
CA ARG A 169 -15.28 -8.67 -15.48
C ARG A 169 -14.28 -7.61 -15.92
N GLU A 170 -14.61 -6.33 -15.77
CA GLU A 170 -13.68 -5.25 -16.09
C GLU A 170 -12.57 -5.20 -15.04
N ILE A 171 -12.93 -5.29 -13.77
CA ILE A 171 -11.97 -5.34 -12.66
C ILE A 171 -11.04 -6.56 -12.78
N GLU A 172 -11.60 -7.74 -13.08
CA GLU A 172 -10.82 -8.97 -13.28
C GLU A 172 -9.86 -8.88 -14.48
N ARG A 173 -10.29 -8.22 -15.56
CA ARG A 173 -9.46 -7.99 -16.75
C ARG A 173 -8.30 -7.06 -16.43
N GLU A 174 -8.55 -5.97 -15.72
CA GLU A 174 -7.49 -5.04 -15.31
C GLU A 174 -6.49 -5.71 -14.36
N ALA A 175 -6.96 -6.50 -13.39
CA ALA A 175 -6.07 -7.27 -12.51
C ALA A 175 -5.20 -8.26 -13.30
N THR A 176 -5.79 -8.97 -14.27
CA THR A 176 -5.04 -9.92 -15.12
C THR A 176 -4.07 -9.20 -16.07
N SER A 177 -4.40 -7.98 -16.50
CA SER A 177 -3.49 -7.13 -17.29
C SER A 177 -2.23 -6.79 -16.48
N LEU A 178 -2.39 -6.42 -15.20
CA LEU A 178 -1.26 -6.18 -14.30
C LEU A 178 -0.38 -7.42 -14.12
N ASP A 179 -0.98 -8.60 -13.96
CA ASP A 179 -0.22 -9.86 -13.85
C ASP A 179 0.65 -10.11 -15.11
N ARG A 180 0.13 -9.81 -16.31
CA ARG A 180 0.89 -9.93 -17.56
C ARG A 180 2.02 -8.90 -17.64
N ILE A 181 1.78 -7.67 -17.20
CA ILE A 181 2.81 -6.63 -17.17
C ILE A 181 3.94 -7.03 -16.22
N CYS A 182 3.62 -7.60 -15.05
CA CYS A 182 4.64 -8.15 -14.14
C CYS A 182 5.51 -9.19 -14.84
N ALA A 183 4.89 -10.15 -15.53
CA ALA A 183 5.64 -11.16 -16.29
C ALA A 183 6.54 -10.54 -17.36
N GLN A 184 6.06 -9.54 -18.10
CA GLN A 184 6.87 -8.81 -19.09
C GLN A 184 8.06 -8.10 -18.44
N ILE A 185 7.88 -7.47 -17.28
CA ILE A 185 8.94 -6.75 -16.56
C ILE A 185 10.04 -7.71 -16.08
N VAL A 186 9.68 -8.92 -15.65
CA VAL A 186 10.65 -9.93 -15.20
C VAL A 186 11.60 -10.32 -16.35
N GLU A 187 11.06 -10.45 -17.57
CA GLU A 187 11.82 -10.86 -18.77
C GLU A 187 12.68 -9.75 -19.39
N LEU A 188 12.50 -8.47 -19.00
CA LEU A 188 13.25 -7.34 -19.56
C LEU A 188 14.74 -7.38 -19.28
#